data_AF-A0A7K3Y7J0-F1
#
_entry.id   AF-A0A7K3Y7J0-F1
#
_cell.length_a   1.000
_cell.length_b   1.000
_cell.length_c   1.000
_cell.angle_alpha   90.00
_cell.angle_beta   90.00
_cell.angle_gamma   90.00
#
_symmetry.space_group_name_H-M   'P 1'
#
loop_
_entity.id
_entity.type
_entity.pdbx_description
1 polymer ?
#
loop_
_entity_poly.entity_id
_entity_poly.type
_entity_poly.pdbx_seq_one_letter_code
_entity_poly.pdbx_strand_id
1 'polypeptide(L)'
;MKQSLLVSLCIVLLLSIVAVSAAILIGEGPVRLSPDEYVNITPINDTGVYEVPQATVLGALDAASILGAFEYEVALDLPPEEGNLSIVSIGGIRNEVLDEIPHAWTFRVNGEEAATEPAATNVTDGDEVIFSYGPPGHSVDNASYTMNVYVNVPAAAENMTPTPMPAENVTPVVNLTIISPEEGASVAAGNVTVEVNLTNFTLVEPTGQENAPGEGHLHFYLDAPIPTNENVPAIPETGDYVISTNTSYTWENVTPGEHNFSVQV
;
A
#
# COMPACT_ATOMS: atom_id res chain seq x y z
N MET A 1 -24.48 -55.43 -58.02
CA MET A 1 -24.96 -54.19 -57.37
C MET A 1 -23.95 -53.85 -56.28
N LYS A 2 -23.07 -52.87 -56.49
CA LYS A 2 -22.03 -52.49 -55.52
C LYS A 2 -22.61 -51.40 -54.62
N GLN A 3 -22.81 -51.71 -53.34
CA GLN A 3 -23.19 -50.71 -52.34
C GLN A 3 -21.95 -49.88 -52.01
N SER A 4 -21.99 -48.58 -52.35
CA SER A 4 -20.96 -47.63 -51.93
C SER A 4 -21.20 -47.27 -50.46
N LEU A 5 -20.17 -47.48 -49.62
CA LEU A 5 -20.19 -47.11 -48.20
C LEU A 5 -19.72 -45.65 -48.08
N LEU A 6 -20.61 -44.76 -47.65
CA LEU A 6 -20.27 -43.36 -47.33
C LEU A 6 -19.82 -43.31 -45.87
N VAL A 7 -18.51 -43.25 -45.64
CA VAL A 7 -17.93 -43.04 -44.32
C VAL A 7 -17.80 -41.53 -44.11
N SER A 8 -18.70 -40.97 -43.31
CA SER A 8 -18.63 -39.57 -42.88
C SER A 8 -17.72 -39.49 -41.65
N LEU A 9 -16.50 -39.01 -41.84
CA LEU A 9 -15.56 -38.75 -40.75
C LEU A 9 -15.87 -37.38 -40.14
N CYS A 10 -16.63 -37.36 -39.05
CA CYS A 10 -16.80 -36.15 -38.23
C CYS A 10 -15.53 -35.92 -37.41
N ILE A 11 -14.69 -34.97 -37.84
CA ILE A 11 -13.63 -34.42 -37.00
C ILE A 11 -14.30 -33.44 -36.03
N VAL A 12 -14.46 -33.86 -34.78
CA VAL A 12 -14.85 -32.96 -33.68
C VAL A 12 -13.60 -32.18 -33.29
N LEU A 13 -13.46 -30.97 -33.80
CA LEU A 13 -12.45 -30.02 -33.33
C LEU A 13 -12.89 -29.53 -31.95
N LEU A 14 -12.43 -30.19 -30.88
CA LEU A 14 -12.54 -29.68 -29.52
C LEU A 14 -11.66 -28.42 -29.43
N LEU A 15 -12.27 -27.25 -29.68
CA LEU A 15 -11.68 -25.98 -29.30
C LEU A 15 -11.72 -25.93 -27.77
N SER A 16 -10.63 -26.32 -27.11
CA SER A 16 -10.42 -26.03 -25.70
C SER A 16 -10.23 -24.53 -25.58
N ILE A 17 -11.32 -23.79 -25.35
CA ILE A 17 -11.24 -22.41 -24.90
C ILE A 17 -10.68 -22.49 -23.49
N VAL A 18 -9.38 -22.27 -23.34
CA VAL A 18 -8.81 -21.98 -22.04
C VAL A 18 -9.37 -20.62 -21.67
N ALA A 19 -10.32 -20.57 -20.73
CA ALA A 19 -10.69 -19.31 -20.13
C ALA A 19 -9.44 -18.82 -19.40
N VAL A 20 -8.77 -17.81 -19.96
CA VAL A 20 -7.77 -17.06 -19.21
C VAL A 20 -8.57 -16.28 -18.17
N SER A 21 -8.73 -16.86 -16.97
CA SER A 21 -9.18 -16.08 -15.83
C SER A 21 -8.01 -15.18 -15.47
N ALA A 22 -8.15 -13.88 -15.70
CA ALA A 22 -7.18 -12.94 -15.16
C ALA A 22 -7.23 -13.01 -13.63
N ALA A 23 -6.07 -12.92 -12.98
CA ALA A 23 -5.99 -12.83 -11.53
C ALA A 23 -6.77 -11.61 -11.02
N ILE A 24 -7.38 -11.73 -9.84
CA ILE A 24 -8.01 -10.59 -9.18
C ILE A 24 -6.90 -9.77 -8.49
N LEU A 25 -6.73 -8.50 -8.90
CA LEU A 25 -5.84 -7.56 -8.22
C LEU A 25 -6.52 -7.07 -6.93
N ILE A 26 -5.94 -7.37 -5.77
CA ILE A 26 -6.50 -7.04 -4.45
C ILE A 26 -5.88 -5.79 -3.83
N GLY A 27 -4.75 -5.32 -4.37
CA GLY A 27 -4.05 -4.13 -3.91
C GLY A 27 -2.92 -3.76 -4.86
N GLU A 28 -2.70 -2.46 -5.02
CA GLU A 28 -1.61 -1.92 -5.82
C GLU A 28 -1.20 -0.56 -5.25
N GLY A 29 0.10 -0.30 -5.13
CA GLY A 29 0.56 1.05 -4.79
C GLY A 29 2.02 1.14 -4.37
N PRO A 30 2.55 2.37 -4.30
CA PRO A 30 3.88 2.61 -3.79
C PRO A 30 3.92 2.52 -2.26
N VAL A 31 5.03 2.00 -1.74
CA VAL A 31 5.37 2.03 -0.30
C VAL A 31 6.71 2.75 -0.12
N ARG A 32 6.79 3.59 0.91
CA ARG A 32 8.05 4.25 1.29
C ARG A 32 8.66 3.50 2.47
N LEU A 33 9.88 3.02 2.32
CA LEU A 33 10.57 2.22 3.32
C LEU A 33 11.83 2.94 3.80
N SER A 34 12.11 2.83 5.10
CA SER A 34 13.34 3.31 5.71
C SER A 34 14.34 2.15 5.83
N PRO A 35 15.53 2.20 5.22
CA PRO A 35 16.46 1.08 5.24
C PRO A 35 17.07 0.80 6.62
N ASP A 36 17.00 1.79 7.53
CA ASP A 36 17.53 1.71 8.89
C ASP A 36 16.44 1.44 9.94
N GLU A 37 15.18 1.24 9.54
CA GLU A 37 14.07 0.98 10.45
C GLU A 37 13.57 -0.47 10.39
N TYR A 38 12.88 -0.85 11.45
CA TYR A 38 12.31 -2.18 11.65
C TYR A 38 10.82 -2.05 11.97
N VAL A 39 10.08 -3.09 11.61
CA VAL A 39 8.70 -3.31 12.05
C VAL A 39 8.61 -4.49 13.00
N ASN A 40 7.67 -4.39 13.93
CA ASN A 40 7.37 -5.41 14.92
C ASN A 40 6.22 -6.30 14.44
N ILE A 41 6.53 -7.55 14.12
CA ILE A 41 5.54 -8.54 13.63
C ILE A 41 5.32 -9.60 14.70
N THR A 42 4.05 -9.89 15.01
CA THR A 42 3.66 -10.96 15.93
C THR A 42 3.02 -12.11 15.14
N PRO A 43 3.67 -13.28 15.02
CA PRO A 43 3.13 -14.41 14.28
C PRO A 43 1.90 -15.00 14.96
N ILE A 44 0.95 -15.52 14.19
CA ILE A 44 -0.31 -16.05 14.75
C ILE A 44 -0.12 -17.28 15.66
N ASN A 45 1.02 -17.97 15.54
CA ASN A 45 1.35 -19.19 16.27
C ASN A 45 2.40 -18.97 17.37
N ASP A 46 2.82 -17.74 17.62
CA ASP A 46 3.77 -17.38 18.66
C ASP A 46 3.32 -16.11 19.40
N THR A 47 3.78 -15.92 20.62
CA THR A 47 3.49 -14.68 21.39
C THR A 47 4.65 -13.70 21.39
N GLY A 48 5.77 -14.06 20.76
CA GLY A 48 6.94 -13.20 20.60
C GLY A 48 6.73 -12.15 19.52
N VAL A 49 7.40 -11.00 19.70
CA VAL A 49 7.50 -9.94 18.71
C VAL A 49 8.81 -10.14 17.95
N TYR A 50 8.75 -10.11 16.62
CA TYR A 50 9.88 -10.26 15.72
C TYR A 50 10.15 -8.94 15.02
N GLU A 51 11.39 -8.46 15.15
CA GLU A 51 11.86 -7.26 14.45
C GLU A 51 12.27 -7.65 13.03
N VAL A 52 11.56 -7.09 12.04
CA VAL A 52 11.81 -7.31 10.62
C VAL A 52 12.24 -5.98 9.99
N PRO A 53 13.36 -5.89 9.25
CA PRO A 53 13.76 -4.64 8.61
C PRO A 53 12.69 -4.17 7.61
N GLN A 54 12.39 -2.88 7.57
CA GLN A 54 11.39 -2.34 6.62
C GLN A 54 11.81 -2.58 5.17
N ALA A 55 13.09 -2.48 4.84
CA ALA A 55 13.63 -2.74 3.49
C ALA A 55 13.73 -4.24 3.15
N THR A 56 12.72 -5.02 3.53
CA THR A 56 12.52 -6.42 3.12
C THR A 56 11.15 -6.57 2.46
N VAL A 57 10.91 -7.69 1.77
CA VAL A 57 9.60 -8.01 1.19
C VAL A 57 8.50 -8.02 2.25
N LEU A 58 8.76 -8.58 3.43
CA LEU A 58 7.78 -8.59 4.52
C LEU A 58 7.59 -7.20 5.14
N GLY A 59 8.65 -6.40 5.27
CA GLY A 59 8.54 -5.00 5.68
C GLY A 59 7.74 -4.15 4.68
N ALA A 60 7.89 -4.43 3.38
CA ALA A 60 7.11 -3.79 2.32
C ALA A 60 5.63 -4.19 2.36
N LEU A 61 5.34 -5.46 2.67
CA LEU A 61 3.97 -5.95 2.89
C LEU A 61 3.29 -5.25 4.07
N ASP A 62 4.01 -5.08 5.18
CA ASP A 62 3.50 -4.38 6.35
C ASP A 62 3.17 -2.90 6.05
N ALA A 63 4.11 -2.20 5.42
CA ALA A 63 3.86 -0.82 4.99
C ALA A 63 2.65 -0.71 4.04
N ALA A 64 2.50 -1.67 3.13
CA ALA A 64 1.35 -1.74 2.24
C ALA A 64 0.04 -2.00 3.01
N SER A 65 0.05 -2.81 4.06
CA SER A 65 -1.14 -3.16 4.85
C SER A 65 -1.69 -1.95 5.60
N ILE A 66 -0.79 -1.12 6.14
CA ILE A 66 -1.15 0.15 6.80
C ILE A 66 -1.76 1.13 5.80
N LEU A 67 -1.12 1.34 4.64
CA LEU A 67 -1.60 2.27 3.62
C LEU A 67 -2.90 1.80 2.94
N GLY A 68 -3.00 0.51 2.69
CA GLY A 68 -4.14 -0.14 2.04
C GLY A 68 -5.27 -0.50 3.00
N ALA A 69 -5.10 -0.24 4.31
CA ALA A 69 -6.05 -0.58 5.36
C ALA A 69 -6.53 -2.05 5.30
N PHE A 70 -5.57 -2.97 5.10
CA PHE A 70 -5.84 -4.41 5.07
C PHE A 70 -4.98 -5.14 6.10
N GLU A 71 -5.44 -6.33 6.46
CA GLU A 71 -4.72 -7.22 7.38
C GLU A 71 -3.92 -8.27 6.62
N TYR A 72 -2.78 -8.65 7.17
CA TYR A 72 -2.03 -9.82 6.77
C TYR A 72 -1.70 -10.66 8.01
N GLU A 73 -1.51 -11.95 7.81
CA GLU A 73 -1.10 -12.87 8.90
C GLU A 73 0.18 -13.58 8.50
N VAL A 74 1.07 -13.81 9.46
CA VAL A 74 2.28 -14.64 9.29
C VAL A 74 2.36 -15.73 10.35
N ALA A 75 3.11 -16.79 10.06
CA ALA A 75 3.42 -17.86 11.00
C ALA A 75 4.93 -18.04 11.15
N LEU A 76 5.35 -18.43 12.35
CA LEU A 76 6.70 -18.83 12.69
C LEU A 76 6.88 -20.32 12.37
N ASP A 77 7.17 -20.65 11.12
CA ASP A 77 7.30 -22.04 10.65
C ASP A 77 8.48 -22.28 9.70
N LEU A 78 9.30 -21.25 9.46
CA LEU A 78 10.53 -21.34 8.67
C LEU A 78 11.78 -21.41 9.56
N PRO A 79 12.91 -21.94 9.03
CA PRO A 79 14.20 -21.86 9.69
C PRO A 79 14.66 -20.40 9.94
N PRO A 80 15.47 -20.14 10.99
CA PRO A 80 16.01 -18.81 11.26
C PRO A 80 16.84 -18.21 10.14
N GLU A 81 17.59 -19.04 9.41
CA GLU A 81 18.35 -18.63 8.23
C GLU A 81 17.49 -18.11 7.06
N GLU A 82 16.20 -18.45 7.06
CA GLU A 82 15.22 -18.00 6.08
C GLU A 82 14.40 -16.81 6.61
N GLY A 83 14.65 -16.33 7.84
CA GLY A 83 13.92 -15.19 8.42
C GLY A 83 12.67 -15.58 9.21
N ASN A 84 12.49 -16.87 9.52
CA ASN A 84 11.46 -17.49 10.38
C ASN A 84 9.98 -17.36 9.96
N LEU A 85 9.60 -16.35 9.17
CA LEU A 85 8.21 -15.95 8.98
C LEU A 85 7.69 -16.25 7.57
N SER A 86 6.65 -17.10 7.48
CA SER A 86 5.90 -17.32 6.24
C SER A 86 4.60 -16.51 6.22
N ILE A 87 4.16 -16.10 5.03
CA ILE A 87 2.88 -15.41 4.85
C ILE A 87 1.74 -16.44 4.88
N VAL A 88 0.78 -16.23 5.76
CA VAL A 88 -0.42 -17.08 5.94
C VAL A 88 -1.63 -16.49 5.23
N SER A 89 -1.79 -15.17 5.26
CA SER A 89 -2.88 -14.48 4.55
C SER A 89 -2.53 -13.04 4.19
N ILE A 90 -3.19 -12.53 3.15
CA ILE A 90 -3.16 -11.11 2.74
C ILE A 90 -4.60 -10.72 2.38
N GLY A 91 -5.09 -9.61 2.95
CA GLY A 91 -6.43 -9.09 2.63
C GLY A 91 -7.56 -10.08 2.93
N GLY A 92 -7.38 -10.93 3.94
CA GLY A 92 -8.34 -11.98 4.32
C GLY A 92 -8.31 -13.24 3.43
N ILE A 93 -7.46 -13.30 2.42
CA ILE A 93 -7.26 -14.51 1.60
C ILE A 93 -6.18 -15.37 2.27
N ARG A 94 -6.59 -16.50 2.86
CA ARG A 94 -5.73 -17.41 3.62
C ARG A 94 -5.17 -18.51 2.72
N ASN A 95 -3.95 -18.97 3.00
CA ASN A 95 -3.45 -20.23 2.48
C ASN A 95 -4.38 -21.38 2.90
N GLU A 96 -4.79 -22.20 1.94
CA GLU A 96 -5.76 -23.29 2.16
C GLU A 96 -5.53 -24.45 1.19
N VAL A 97 -6.22 -25.56 1.42
CA VAL A 97 -6.20 -26.71 0.51
C VAL A 97 -7.56 -26.80 -0.17
N LEU A 98 -7.59 -26.55 -1.48
CA LEU A 98 -8.78 -26.63 -2.32
C LEU A 98 -8.71 -27.90 -3.15
N ASP A 99 -9.69 -28.79 -3.01
CA ASP A 99 -9.76 -30.06 -3.74
C ASP A 99 -8.45 -30.86 -3.69
N GLU A 100 -7.87 -31.01 -2.49
CA GLU A 100 -6.58 -31.67 -2.24
C GLU A 100 -5.34 -30.95 -2.81
N ILE A 101 -5.50 -29.76 -3.39
CA ILE A 101 -4.41 -28.95 -3.95
C ILE A 101 -4.13 -27.76 -3.02
N PRO A 102 -2.93 -27.65 -2.42
CA PRO A 102 -2.58 -26.51 -1.58
C PRO A 102 -2.48 -25.24 -2.43
N HIS A 103 -3.16 -24.20 -2.00
CA HIS A 103 -3.06 -22.86 -2.55
C HIS A 103 -2.43 -21.95 -1.51
N ALA A 104 -1.43 -21.20 -1.94
CA ALA A 104 -0.65 -20.36 -1.04
C ALA A 104 -0.20 -19.07 -1.72
N TRP A 105 0.07 -18.07 -0.88
CA TRP A 105 0.78 -16.86 -1.28
C TRP A 105 2.25 -17.16 -1.59
N THR A 106 2.71 -16.60 -2.71
CA THR A 106 4.10 -16.57 -3.14
C THR A 106 4.45 -15.13 -3.54
N PHE A 107 5.72 -14.83 -3.73
CA PHE A 107 6.13 -13.50 -4.16
C PHE A 107 7.26 -13.54 -5.19
N ARG A 108 7.40 -12.44 -5.93
CA ARG A 108 8.48 -12.19 -6.88
C ARG A 108 8.98 -10.76 -6.71
N VAL A 109 10.26 -10.54 -6.94
CA VAL A 109 10.87 -9.21 -6.97
C VAL A 109 11.35 -8.96 -8.40
N ASN A 110 10.87 -7.89 -9.04
CA ASN A 110 11.16 -7.54 -10.44
C ASN A 110 10.91 -8.69 -11.43
N GLY A 111 9.88 -9.50 -11.16
CA GLY A 111 9.52 -10.68 -11.96
C GLY A 111 10.36 -11.94 -11.69
N GLU A 112 11.43 -11.84 -10.89
CA GLU A 112 12.29 -12.97 -10.53
C GLU A 112 11.81 -13.67 -9.24
N GLU A 113 12.01 -14.99 -9.16
CA GLU A 113 11.79 -15.73 -7.91
C GLU A 113 12.92 -15.39 -6.93
N ALA A 114 12.55 -15.01 -5.71
CA ALA A 114 13.53 -14.73 -4.68
C ALA A 114 14.22 -16.01 -4.18
N ALA A 115 15.50 -15.88 -3.83
CA ALA A 115 16.29 -16.98 -3.29
C ALA A 115 16.09 -17.22 -1.78
N THR A 116 15.47 -16.26 -1.10
CA THR A 116 15.17 -16.28 0.33
C THR A 116 13.69 -15.99 0.55
N GLU A 117 13.22 -16.13 1.80
CA GLU A 117 11.82 -15.95 2.19
C GLU A 117 11.51 -14.46 2.50
N PRO A 118 10.22 -14.07 2.69
CA PRO A 118 9.81 -12.66 2.71
C PRO A 118 10.55 -11.77 3.72
N ALA A 119 10.82 -12.29 4.92
CA ALA A 119 11.51 -11.55 5.99
C ALA A 119 13.03 -11.41 5.77
N ALA A 120 13.61 -12.23 4.87
CA ALA A 120 15.03 -12.25 4.57
C ALA A 120 15.36 -11.77 3.15
N THR A 121 14.35 -11.45 2.34
CA THR A 121 14.53 -10.89 1.00
C THR A 121 14.55 -9.38 1.07
N ASN A 122 15.72 -8.77 0.81
CA ASN A 122 15.85 -7.32 0.77
C ASN A 122 15.17 -6.74 -0.48
N VAL A 123 14.64 -5.53 -0.33
CA VAL A 123 14.15 -4.72 -1.44
C VAL A 123 14.87 -3.37 -1.45
N THR A 124 15.00 -2.79 -2.63
CA THR A 124 15.69 -1.53 -2.90
C THR A 124 14.79 -0.57 -3.67
N ASP A 125 15.20 0.70 -3.75
CA ASP A 125 14.45 1.72 -4.46
C ASP A 125 14.18 1.32 -5.92
N GLY A 126 12.91 1.40 -6.32
CA GLY A 126 12.46 1.05 -7.66
C GLY A 126 12.10 -0.42 -7.86
N ASP A 127 12.27 -1.28 -6.85
CA ASP A 127 11.85 -2.67 -6.94
C ASP A 127 10.32 -2.81 -6.99
N GLU A 128 9.84 -3.72 -7.83
CA GLU A 128 8.45 -4.17 -7.83
C GLU A 128 8.36 -5.51 -7.11
N VAL A 129 7.51 -5.59 -6.08
CA VAL A 129 7.17 -6.83 -5.40
C VAL A 129 5.76 -7.24 -5.79
N ILE A 130 5.62 -8.42 -6.40
CA ILE A 130 4.32 -9.00 -6.74
C ILE A 130 4.07 -10.19 -5.83
N PHE A 131 3.02 -10.11 -5.01
CA PHE A 131 2.47 -11.25 -4.29
C PHE A 131 1.41 -11.93 -5.17
N SER A 132 1.48 -13.24 -5.32
CA SER A 132 0.52 -14.02 -6.08
C SER A 132 0.03 -15.24 -5.30
N TYR A 133 -1.28 -15.46 -5.33
CA TYR A 133 -1.95 -16.59 -4.69
C TYR A 133 -2.43 -17.60 -5.71
N GLY A 134 -2.09 -18.87 -5.51
CA GLY A 134 -2.46 -19.93 -6.43
C GLY A 134 -1.91 -21.31 -6.04
N PRO A 135 -2.14 -22.34 -6.88
CA PRO A 135 -1.61 -23.69 -6.65
C PRO A 135 -0.08 -23.72 -6.74
N PRO A 136 0.58 -24.84 -6.39
CA PRO A 136 2.04 -24.91 -6.41
C PRO A 136 2.58 -24.69 -7.83
N GLY A 137 3.56 -23.81 -7.97
CA GLY A 137 4.20 -23.49 -9.26
C GLY A 137 3.37 -22.60 -10.18
N HIS A 138 2.37 -21.89 -9.66
CA HIS A 138 1.65 -20.88 -10.43
C HIS A 138 2.57 -19.70 -10.81
N SER A 139 2.29 -19.11 -11.96
CA SER A 139 2.81 -17.84 -12.45
C SER A 139 1.88 -16.69 -12.05
N VAL A 140 2.33 -15.44 -12.17
CA VAL A 140 1.46 -14.27 -11.96
C VAL A 140 0.23 -14.31 -12.89
N ASP A 141 0.41 -14.71 -14.15
CA ASP A 141 -0.66 -14.75 -15.17
C ASP A 141 -1.78 -15.77 -14.88
N ASN A 142 -1.52 -16.78 -14.06
CA ASN A 142 -2.49 -17.82 -13.70
C ASN A 142 -2.77 -17.87 -12.20
N ALA A 143 -2.37 -16.84 -11.47
CA ALA A 143 -2.74 -16.65 -10.08
C ALA A 143 -4.25 -16.39 -9.96
N SER A 144 -4.83 -16.74 -8.82
CA SER A 144 -6.21 -16.37 -8.50
C SER A 144 -6.28 -14.94 -7.97
N TYR A 145 -5.30 -14.53 -7.16
CA TYR A 145 -5.18 -13.17 -6.63
C TYR A 145 -3.75 -12.65 -6.78
N THR A 146 -3.63 -11.33 -6.94
CA THR A 146 -2.35 -10.63 -7.01
C THR A 146 -2.39 -9.35 -6.19
N MET A 147 -1.24 -8.96 -5.64
CA MET A 147 -1.02 -7.65 -5.04
C MET A 147 0.34 -7.13 -5.45
N ASN A 148 0.39 -5.86 -5.87
CA ASN A 148 1.60 -5.24 -6.41
C ASN A 148 2.06 -4.12 -5.46
N VAL A 149 3.32 -4.17 -5.07
CA VAL A 149 3.94 -3.20 -4.17
C VAL A 149 5.15 -2.59 -4.87
N TYR A 150 5.12 -1.27 -5.08
CA TYR A 150 6.22 -0.54 -5.70
C TYR A 150 7.09 0.10 -4.62
N VAL A 151 8.35 -0.32 -4.52
CA VAL A 151 9.23 0.05 -3.43
C VAL A 151 9.90 1.40 -3.71
N ASN A 152 9.81 2.30 -2.72
CA ASN A 152 10.56 3.53 -2.66
C ASN A 152 11.46 3.51 -1.41
N VAL A 153 12.78 3.51 -1.61
CA VAL A 153 13.76 3.62 -0.52
C VAL A 153 14.54 4.90 -0.74
N PRO A 154 14.27 5.97 0.03
CA PRO A 154 15.08 7.17 -0.06
C PRO A 154 16.53 6.83 0.24
N ALA A 155 17.46 7.32 -0.58
CA ALA A 155 18.88 7.18 -0.28
C ALA A 155 19.13 7.66 1.15
N ALA A 156 19.74 6.79 1.98
CA ALA A 156 20.10 7.14 3.35
C ALA A 156 20.84 8.48 3.32
N ALA A 157 20.39 9.43 4.14
CA ALA A 157 21.02 10.72 4.26
C ALA A 157 22.40 10.56 4.90
N GLU A 158 23.37 10.07 4.15
CA GLU A 158 24.78 10.16 4.47
C GLU A 158 25.08 11.64 4.71
N ASN A 159 25.66 11.93 5.87
CA ASN A 159 25.97 13.26 6.41
C ASN A 159 26.94 14.06 5.51
N MET A 160 26.50 14.42 4.30
CA MET A 160 27.29 15.16 3.33
C MET A 160 27.00 16.65 3.48
N THR A 161 28.02 17.36 3.93
CA THR A 161 28.10 18.83 3.85
C THR A 161 27.82 19.26 2.41
N PRO A 162 26.89 20.20 2.15
CA PRO A 162 26.42 20.44 0.79
C PRO A 162 27.52 21.14 -0.01
N THR A 163 27.98 20.49 -1.08
CA THR A 163 28.75 21.14 -2.15
C THR A 163 27.81 21.30 -3.35
N PRO A 164 27.67 22.50 -3.94
CA PRO A 164 26.65 22.74 -4.95
C PRO A 164 27.03 22.09 -6.29
N MET A 165 26.16 21.22 -6.81
CA MET A 165 26.21 20.72 -8.19
C MET A 165 24.80 20.88 -8.83
N PRO A 166 24.68 21.03 -10.17
CA PRO A 166 23.56 21.70 -10.81
C PRO A 166 22.26 20.90 -10.78
N ALA A 167 21.17 21.64 -10.60
CA ALA A 167 19.80 21.16 -10.45
C ALA A 167 19.31 20.39 -11.68
N GLU A 168 19.08 19.09 -11.50
CA GLU A 168 18.00 18.37 -12.18
C GLU A 168 16.71 18.67 -11.40
N ASN A 169 15.64 19.01 -12.13
CA ASN A 169 14.36 19.45 -11.58
C ASN A 169 13.58 18.26 -11.00
N VAL A 170 13.96 17.81 -9.81
CA VAL A 170 13.19 16.85 -9.01
C VAL A 170 12.07 17.61 -8.30
N THR A 171 10.81 17.33 -8.61
CA THR A 171 9.67 17.87 -7.88
C THR A 171 9.75 17.37 -6.43
N PRO A 172 9.86 18.26 -5.42
CA PRO A 172 10.02 17.83 -4.04
C PRO A 172 8.74 17.13 -3.57
N VAL A 173 8.88 15.95 -2.96
CA VAL A 173 7.76 15.17 -2.41
C VAL A 173 7.19 15.90 -1.20
N VAL A 174 5.91 16.26 -1.24
CA VAL A 174 5.17 16.93 -0.15
C VAL A 174 5.01 15.99 1.03
N ASN A 175 5.34 16.42 2.24
CA ASN A 175 4.99 15.67 3.46
C ASN A 175 4.07 16.52 4.34
N LEU A 176 2.92 15.94 4.71
CA LEU A 176 1.92 16.53 5.58
C LEU A 176 1.59 15.56 6.72
N THR A 177 1.59 16.03 7.96
CA THR A 177 1.28 15.22 9.15
C THR A 177 0.57 16.07 10.18
N ILE A 178 -0.47 15.54 10.83
CA ILE A 178 -1.08 16.17 12.01
C ILE A 178 -0.16 15.94 13.20
N ILE A 179 0.28 17.02 13.85
CA ILE A 179 1.13 16.98 15.05
C ILE A 179 0.33 17.22 16.34
N SER A 180 -0.90 17.73 16.22
CA SER A 180 -1.83 17.91 17.32
C SER A 180 -3.27 18.00 16.79
N PRO A 181 -4.28 17.42 17.46
CA PRO A 181 -4.14 16.46 18.55
C PRO A 181 -3.48 15.17 18.07
N GLU A 182 -2.79 14.46 18.98
CA GLU A 182 -2.25 13.14 18.69
C GLU A 182 -3.39 12.13 18.51
N GLU A 183 -3.18 11.10 17.70
CA GLU A 183 -4.16 10.05 17.47
C GLU A 183 -4.62 9.43 18.80
N GLY A 184 -5.94 9.33 19.00
CA GLY A 184 -6.54 8.85 20.25
C GLY A 184 -6.43 9.80 21.46
N ALA A 185 -5.90 11.02 21.30
CA ALA A 185 -5.81 11.97 22.41
C ALA A 185 -7.20 12.46 22.86
N SER A 186 -7.40 12.52 24.19
CA SER A 186 -8.61 13.11 24.77
C SER A 186 -8.43 14.63 24.90
N VAL A 187 -9.11 15.37 24.04
CA VAL A 187 -9.16 16.84 24.07
C VAL A 187 -10.46 17.34 24.70
N ALA A 188 -10.42 18.51 25.33
CA ALA A 188 -11.62 19.14 25.88
C ALA A 188 -12.57 19.55 24.75
N ALA A 189 -13.86 19.21 24.89
CA ALA A 189 -14.90 19.68 23.98
C ALA A 189 -14.98 21.21 23.96
N GLY A 190 -15.39 21.78 22.82
CA GLY A 190 -15.37 23.22 22.55
C GLY A 190 -14.34 23.55 21.48
N ASN A 191 -13.28 24.28 21.84
CA ASN A 191 -12.29 24.73 20.86
C ASN A 191 -11.16 23.71 20.73
N VAL A 192 -11.10 23.00 19.60
CA VAL A 192 -10.06 22.01 19.29
C VAL A 192 -9.15 22.58 18.21
N THR A 193 -7.86 22.70 18.50
CA THR A 193 -6.87 23.20 17.55
C THR A 193 -6.13 22.03 16.92
N VAL A 194 -6.21 21.94 15.59
CA VAL A 194 -5.44 21.00 14.78
C VAL A 194 -4.20 21.71 14.28
N GLU A 195 -3.02 21.16 14.57
CA GLU A 195 -1.74 21.64 14.08
C GLU A 195 -1.13 20.60 13.16
N VAL A 196 -0.52 21.07 12.06
CA VAL A 196 0.07 20.21 11.05
C VAL A 196 1.50 20.62 10.77
N ASN A 197 2.34 19.63 10.49
CA ASN A 197 3.66 19.82 9.92
C ASN A 197 3.55 19.62 8.41
N LEU A 198 3.88 20.65 7.64
CA LEU A 198 3.89 20.62 6.18
C LEU A 198 5.28 20.97 5.67
N THR A 199 5.85 20.10 4.84
CA THR A 199 7.15 20.30 4.21
C THR A 199 7.05 20.09 2.70
N ASN A 200 7.97 20.71 1.95
CA ASN A 200 8.06 20.58 0.49
C ASN A 200 6.80 21.03 -0.28
N PHE A 201 5.98 21.89 0.32
CA PHE A 201 4.80 22.49 -0.30
C PHE A 201 4.71 23.97 0.05
N THR A 202 4.32 24.79 -0.91
CA THR A 202 4.16 26.24 -0.73
C THR A 202 2.68 26.57 -0.55
N LEU A 203 2.31 27.14 0.60
CA LEU A 203 0.95 27.63 0.82
C LEU A 203 0.79 29.00 0.16
N VAL A 204 -0.16 29.12 -0.77
CA VAL A 204 -0.35 30.31 -1.61
C VAL A 204 -1.77 30.85 -1.50
N GLU A 205 -1.95 32.15 -1.68
CA GLU A 205 -3.26 32.82 -1.78
C GLU A 205 -3.29 33.59 -3.13
N PRO A 206 -4.46 33.84 -3.74
CA PRO A 206 -5.81 33.53 -3.27
C PRO A 206 -6.29 32.11 -3.63
N THR A 207 -7.31 31.61 -2.92
CA THR A 207 -8.03 30.38 -3.31
C THR A 207 -8.70 30.47 -4.70
N GLY A 208 -8.90 29.31 -5.36
CA GLY A 208 -9.61 29.21 -6.64
C GLY A 208 -8.78 29.53 -7.89
N GLN A 209 -7.45 29.51 -7.78
CA GLN A 209 -6.53 29.57 -8.92
C GLN A 209 -6.36 28.19 -9.58
N GLU A 210 -5.74 28.16 -10.77
CA GLU A 210 -5.34 26.89 -11.40
C GLU A 210 -4.33 26.15 -10.51
N ASN A 211 -4.43 24.82 -10.47
CA ASN A 211 -3.51 23.97 -9.72
C ASN A 211 -2.08 24.11 -10.28
N ALA A 212 -1.12 24.38 -9.41
CA ALA A 212 0.29 24.47 -9.76
C ALA A 212 1.12 23.47 -8.95
N PRO A 213 2.14 22.82 -9.54
CA PRO A 213 2.90 21.78 -8.85
C PRO A 213 3.63 22.32 -7.60
N GLY A 214 3.41 21.67 -6.45
CA GLY A 214 4.11 22.00 -5.21
C GLY A 214 3.60 23.26 -4.49
N GLU A 215 2.47 23.83 -4.93
CA GLU A 215 1.80 24.94 -4.24
C GLU A 215 0.29 24.75 -4.17
N GLY A 216 -0.34 25.30 -3.12
CA GLY A 216 -1.78 25.17 -2.91
C GLY A 216 -2.21 25.58 -1.50
N HIS A 217 -3.20 24.88 -0.94
CA HIS A 217 -3.82 25.21 0.34
C HIS A 217 -4.00 23.95 1.19
N LEU A 218 -4.11 24.10 2.51
CA LEU A 218 -4.51 23.02 3.39
C LEU A 218 -6.03 22.94 3.45
N HIS A 219 -6.55 21.73 3.34
CA HIS A 219 -7.94 21.40 3.55
C HIS A 219 -8.05 20.63 4.86
N PHE A 220 -8.64 21.25 5.88
CA PHE A 220 -8.92 20.60 7.15
C PHE A 220 -10.35 20.08 7.14
N TYR A 221 -10.53 18.86 7.66
CA TYR A 221 -11.81 18.16 7.73
C TYR A 221 -12.13 17.80 9.19
N LEU A 222 -13.41 17.94 9.55
CA LEU A 222 -13.98 17.43 10.79
C LEU A 222 -15.17 16.54 10.46
N ASP A 223 -15.06 15.25 10.81
CA ASP A 223 -16.09 14.23 10.57
C ASP A 223 -16.59 14.17 9.12
N ALA A 224 -15.71 14.49 8.17
CA ALA A 224 -16.01 14.55 6.75
C ALA A 224 -15.22 13.48 5.97
N PRO A 225 -15.82 12.87 4.92
CA PRO A 225 -15.10 11.98 4.03
C PRO A 225 -14.08 12.77 3.21
N ILE A 226 -12.87 12.23 3.11
CA ILE A 226 -11.75 12.85 2.39
C ILE A 226 -11.93 12.65 0.88
N PRO A 227 -12.01 13.72 0.06
CA PRO A 227 -12.10 13.58 -1.39
C PRO A 227 -10.79 13.04 -1.99
N THR A 228 -10.86 11.95 -2.76
CA THR A 228 -9.70 11.28 -3.35
C THR A 228 -9.50 11.55 -4.85
N ASN A 229 -10.42 12.28 -5.49
CA ASN A 229 -10.34 12.57 -6.91
C ASN A 229 -9.59 13.88 -7.16
N GLU A 230 -8.35 13.77 -7.63
CA GLU A 230 -7.45 14.90 -7.92
C GLU A 230 -7.96 15.86 -9.01
N ASN A 231 -8.98 15.47 -9.79
CA ASN A 231 -9.54 16.29 -10.87
C ASN A 231 -10.72 17.18 -10.43
N VAL A 232 -11.11 17.12 -9.17
CA VAL A 232 -12.18 17.96 -8.61
C VAL A 232 -11.69 18.69 -7.36
N PRO A 233 -12.27 19.84 -7.00
CA PRO A 233 -11.94 20.49 -5.75
C PRO A 233 -12.11 19.53 -4.56
N ALA A 234 -11.18 19.58 -3.62
CA ALA A 234 -11.14 18.80 -2.39
C ALA A 234 -12.19 19.24 -1.35
N ILE A 235 -13.44 19.30 -1.79
CA ILE A 235 -14.63 19.66 -1.01
C ILE A 235 -15.38 18.37 -0.67
N PRO A 236 -15.67 18.09 0.61
CA PRO A 236 -16.36 16.86 0.99
C PRO A 236 -17.85 16.93 0.65
N GLU A 237 -18.47 15.76 0.46
CA GLU A 237 -19.91 15.68 0.20
C GLU A 237 -20.76 16.03 1.44
N THR A 238 -20.23 15.79 2.64
CA THR A 238 -20.87 16.00 3.95
C THR A 238 -19.82 16.31 5.03
N GLY A 239 -20.23 16.88 6.16
CA GLY A 239 -19.31 17.22 7.26
C GLY A 239 -18.69 18.60 7.11
N ASP A 240 -17.88 19.00 8.09
CA ASP A 240 -17.30 20.34 8.15
C ASP A 240 -15.91 20.35 7.50
N TYR A 241 -15.62 21.40 6.73
CA TYR A 241 -14.31 21.61 6.13
C TYR A 241 -13.92 23.09 6.13
N VAL A 242 -12.61 23.34 6.12
CA VAL A 242 -12.06 24.68 5.92
C VAL A 242 -10.82 24.62 5.05
N ILE A 243 -10.62 25.67 4.25
CA ILE A 243 -9.42 25.88 3.45
C ILE A 243 -8.58 26.95 4.16
N SER A 244 -7.29 26.70 4.31
CA SER A 244 -6.39 27.59 5.03
C SER A 244 -4.97 27.55 4.45
N THR A 245 -4.25 28.66 4.53
CA THR A 245 -2.80 28.72 4.31
C THR A 245 -2.01 28.74 5.62
N ASN A 246 -2.67 28.55 6.76
CA ASN A 246 -2.02 28.37 8.05
C ASN A 246 -1.87 26.89 8.35
N THR A 247 -0.74 26.52 8.95
CA THR A 247 -0.45 25.15 9.43
C THR A 247 -1.16 24.81 10.73
N SER A 248 -2.11 25.64 11.17
CA SER A 248 -3.00 25.34 12.28
C SER A 248 -4.39 25.89 12.02
N TYR A 249 -5.39 25.19 12.53
CA TYR A 249 -6.78 25.61 12.48
C TYR A 249 -7.52 25.22 13.75
N THR A 250 -8.33 26.13 14.28
CA THR A 250 -9.16 25.88 15.46
C THR A 250 -10.61 25.66 15.04
N TRP A 251 -11.10 24.46 15.27
CA TRP A 251 -12.52 24.13 15.23
C TRP A 251 -13.19 24.68 16.49
N GLU A 252 -14.20 25.52 16.31
CA GLU A 252 -14.98 26.07 17.43
C GLU A 252 -16.21 25.21 17.71
N ASN A 253 -16.58 25.10 18.99
CA ASN A 253 -17.80 24.42 19.44
C ASN A 253 -17.89 22.92 19.05
N VAL A 254 -16.76 22.22 18.96
CA VAL A 254 -16.70 20.76 18.78
C VAL A 254 -17.47 20.10 19.93
N THR A 255 -18.47 19.29 19.59
CA THR A 255 -19.31 18.61 20.58
C THR A 255 -18.52 17.56 21.38
N PRO A 256 -18.98 17.16 22.57
CA PRO A 256 -18.42 15.98 23.22
C PRO A 256 -18.74 14.70 22.43
N GLY A 257 -17.73 13.88 22.14
CA GLY A 257 -17.89 12.64 21.38
C GLY A 257 -16.57 12.19 20.77
N GLU A 258 -16.60 11.06 20.05
CA GLU A 258 -15.52 10.68 19.14
C GLU A 258 -15.63 11.52 17.86
N HIS A 259 -14.51 12.09 17.43
CA HIS A 259 -14.42 12.97 16.27
C HIS A 259 -13.18 12.57 15.45
N ASN A 260 -13.30 12.65 14.13
CA ASN A 260 -12.20 12.41 13.20
C ASN A 260 -11.72 13.74 12.60
N PHE A 261 -10.42 14.01 12.74
CA PHE A 261 -9.76 15.14 12.11
C PHE A 261 -8.87 14.63 10.96
N SER A 262 -8.96 15.26 9.80
CA SER A 262 -8.13 14.90 8.66
C SER A 262 -7.65 16.14 7.94
N VAL A 263 -6.54 16.02 7.20
CA VAL A 263 -5.97 17.15 6.45
C VAL A 263 -5.40 16.66 5.12
N GLN A 264 -5.58 17.45 4.04
CA GLN A 264 -4.92 17.23 2.75
C GLN A 264 -4.45 18.56 2.13
N VAL A 265 -3.69 18.46 1.04
CA VAL A 265 -3.27 19.58 0.17
C VAL A 265 -3.84 19.42 -1.24
#